data_AF-A0A067XI00-F1
#
_entry.id   AF-A0A067XI00-F1
#
_cell.length_a   1.000
_cell.length_b   1.000
_cell.length_c   1.000
_cell.angle_alpha   90.00
_cell.angle_beta   90.00
_cell.angle_gamma   90.00
#
_symmetry.space_group_name_H-M   'P 1'
#
loop_
_entity.id
_entity.type
_entity.pdbx_description
1 polymer ?
#
loop_
_entity_poly.entity_id
_entity_poly.type
_entity_poly.pdbx_seq_one_letter_code
_entity_poly.pdbx_strand_id
1 'polypeptide(L)'
;MLKFALVSALLGLCLATVQNVERVVQNYDDEVNNKIVQQIQYELKASYMYQAYSHYFGRADVALPGFAKWFEKASLEERQHATGLIEYINKRGGTVSLSILNFNNMCTTVSTELAKMKEFERSLTCICIFMSTQKEGPPSDNKPSCPERSTWQNGLWAMQDTLILERFVNNELLNLHKLAGVKKDPHLSHILEHDYLDEQVNSISQVANYIRQLERVGDDGLGEYLFDRNLA
;
A
#
# COMPACT_ATOMS: atom_id res chain seq x y z
N MET A 1 -31.41 59.56 6.23
CA MET A 1 -30.24 58.70 5.99
C MET A 1 -30.66 57.27 6.22
N LEU A 2 -30.97 56.50 5.17
CA LEU A 2 -31.02 55.03 5.22
C LEU A 2 -31.15 54.50 3.78
N LYS A 3 -30.02 54.45 3.08
CA LYS A 3 -29.79 53.57 1.93
C LYS A 3 -28.58 52.76 2.35
N PHE A 4 -28.71 51.44 2.52
CA PHE A 4 -27.67 50.39 2.56
C PHE A 4 -28.15 49.23 3.44
N ALA A 5 -29.11 48.45 2.95
CA ALA A 5 -29.39 47.11 3.46
C ALA A 5 -30.26 46.39 2.43
N LEU A 6 -29.66 45.83 1.37
CA LEU A 6 -30.27 44.81 0.49
C LEU A 6 -29.29 44.39 -0.64
N VAL A 7 -28.06 44.03 -0.28
CA VAL A 7 -27.21 43.18 -1.16
C VAL A 7 -26.36 42.28 -0.27
N SER A 8 -26.99 41.25 0.31
CA SER A 8 -26.27 40.15 0.98
C SER A 8 -26.86 38.78 0.62
N ALA A 9 -27.63 38.71 -0.47
CA ALA A 9 -28.06 37.45 -1.06
C ALA A 9 -27.06 37.04 -2.16
N LEU A 10 -26.68 35.76 -2.16
CA LEU A 10 -26.02 35.01 -3.24
C LEU A 10 -24.49 34.96 -3.29
N LEU A 11 -23.84 34.74 -2.14
CA LEU A 11 -22.64 33.91 -2.10
C LEU A 11 -22.86 32.80 -1.06
N GLY A 12 -23.94 32.04 -1.28
CA GLY A 12 -24.00 30.69 -0.73
C GLY A 12 -22.87 29.93 -1.39
N LEU A 13 -21.79 29.69 -0.66
CA LEU A 13 -20.83 28.65 -1.00
C LEU A 13 -21.65 27.36 -1.17
N CYS A 14 -21.92 27.00 -2.41
CA CYS A 14 -22.34 25.66 -2.76
C CYS A 14 -21.10 24.77 -2.57
N LEU A 15 -20.73 24.53 -1.31
CA LEU A 15 -19.96 23.36 -0.95
C LEU A 15 -20.94 22.21 -1.18
N ALA A 16 -20.92 21.67 -2.39
CA ALA A 16 -21.54 20.38 -2.64
C ALA A 16 -20.81 19.39 -1.72
N THR A 17 -21.34 19.18 -0.52
CA THR A 17 -20.96 18.06 0.31
C THR A 17 -21.29 16.84 -0.53
N VAL A 18 -20.26 16.10 -0.92
CA VAL A 18 -20.41 14.85 -1.67
C VAL A 18 -21.21 13.91 -0.76
N GLN A 19 -22.52 13.85 -0.97
CA GLN A 19 -23.42 13.01 -0.19
C GLN A 19 -23.54 11.65 -0.89
N ASN A 20 -23.67 10.61 -0.09
CA ASN A 20 -23.93 9.28 -0.61
C ASN A 20 -25.23 9.26 -1.44
N VAL A 21 -25.30 8.33 -2.38
CA VAL A 21 -26.46 8.15 -3.27
C VAL A 21 -27.60 7.51 -2.48
N GLU A 22 -28.53 8.34 -1.98
CA GLU A 22 -29.64 7.94 -1.10
C GLU A 22 -30.47 6.76 -1.63
N ARG A 23 -30.59 6.62 -2.96
CA ARG A 23 -31.38 5.55 -3.58
C ARG A 23 -30.81 4.14 -3.35
N VAL A 24 -29.49 4.03 -3.13
CA VAL A 24 -28.78 2.75 -3.04
C VAL A 24 -28.29 2.47 -1.61
N VAL A 25 -28.02 3.52 -0.83
CA VAL A 25 -27.52 3.39 0.54
C VAL A 25 -28.48 2.59 1.41
N GLN A 26 -27.97 1.50 1.97
CA GLN A 26 -28.61 0.73 3.01
C GLN A 26 -27.54 0.21 3.98
N ASN A 27 -27.68 0.56 5.26
CA ASN A 27 -26.75 0.16 6.33
C ASN A 27 -25.27 0.46 5.99
N TYR A 28 -25.01 1.62 5.39
CA TYR A 28 -23.69 2.02 4.93
C TYR A 28 -23.35 3.39 5.53
N ASP A 29 -22.38 3.38 6.44
CA ASP A 29 -22.02 4.53 7.28
C ASP A 29 -20.87 5.33 6.65
N ASP A 30 -20.90 6.65 6.79
CA ASP A 30 -19.87 7.54 6.21
C ASP A 30 -18.46 7.24 6.75
N GLU A 31 -18.34 6.82 8.02
CA GLU A 31 -17.07 6.41 8.61
C GLU A 31 -16.52 5.16 7.93
N VAL A 32 -17.40 4.22 7.57
CA VAL A 32 -17.06 3.03 6.80
C VAL A 32 -16.59 3.42 5.40
N ASN A 33 -17.33 4.29 4.70
CA ASN A 33 -16.92 4.81 3.39
C ASN A 33 -15.52 5.42 3.45
N ASN A 34 -15.28 6.31 4.41
CA ASN A 34 -13.99 6.97 4.59
C ASN A 34 -12.86 5.98 4.89
N LYS A 35 -13.14 4.94 5.69
CA LYS A 35 -12.14 3.91 6.00
C LYS A 35 -11.84 3.02 4.79
N ILE A 36 -12.83 2.72 3.94
CA ILE A 36 -12.59 2.00 2.67
C ILE A 36 -11.80 2.88 1.68
N VAL A 37 -12.10 4.17 1.59
CA VAL A 37 -11.30 5.13 0.79
C VAL A 37 -9.85 5.19 1.28
N GLN A 38 -9.64 5.14 2.59
CA GLN A 38 -8.29 5.04 3.16
C GLN A 38 -7.62 3.70 2.78
N GLN A 39 -8.35 2.58 2.82
CA GLN A 39 -7.83 1.29 2.39
C GLN A 39 -7.42 1.28 0.91
N ILE A 40 -8.25 1.84 0.03
CA ILE A 40 -7.93 2.02 -1.40
C ILE A 40 -6.59 2.76 -1.58
N GLN A 41 -6.34 3.78 -0.76
CA GLN A 41 -5.08 4.52 -0.80
C GLN A 41 -3.88 3.65 -0.37
N TYR A 42 -4.07 2.70 0.54
CA TYR A 42 -3.02 1.75 0.91
C TYR A 42 -2.75 0.74 -0.20
N GLU A 43 -3.78 0.17 -0.83
CA GLU A 43 -3.60 -0.76 -1.96
C GLU A 43 -2.90 -0.08 -3.16
N LEU A 44 -3.28 1.16 -3.49
CA LEU A 44 -2.63 1.91 -4.55
C LEU A 44 -1.16 2.25 -4.23
N LYS A 45 -0.84 2.51 -2.95
CA LYS A 45 0.54 2.70 -2.51
C LYS A 45 1.33 1.40 -2.63
N ALA A 46 0.75 0.27 -2.22
CA ALA A 46 1.38 -1.05 -2.34
C ALA A 46 1.66 -1.39 -3.81
N SER A 47 0.66 -1.22 -4.68
CA SER A 47 0.79 -1.38 -6.13
C SER A 47 1.96 -0.57 -6.68
N TYR A 48 2.09 0.70 -6.29
CA TYR A 48 3.15 1.57 -6.79
C TYR A 48 4.54 1.21 -6.25
N MET A 49 4.64 0.72 -5.00
CA MET A 49 5.89 0.16 -4.47
C MET A 49 6.32 -1.08 -5.24
N TYR A 50 5.42 -2.04 -5.44
CA TYR A 50 5.72 -3.24 -6.22
C TYR A 50 6.12 -2.94 -7.65
N GLN A 51 5.51 -1.92 -8.28
CA GLN A 51 5.95 -1.46 -9.60
C GLN A 51 7.40 -0.94 -9.58
N ALA A 52 7.79 -0.21 -8.53
CA ALA A 52 9.16 0.26 -8.37
C ALA A 52 10.16 -0.91 -8.21
N TYR A 53 9.82 -1.93 -7.43
CA TYR A 53 10.64 -3.15 -7.32
C TYR A 53 10.77 -3.86 -8.67
N SER A 54 9.68 -4.01 -9.41
CA SER A 54 9.70 -4.63 -10.73
C SER A 54 10.69 -3.93 -11.66
N HIS A 55 10.63 -2.60 -11.74
CA HIS A 55 11.56 -1.80 -12.53
C HIS A 55 13.00 -1.90 -12.05
N TYR A 56 13.21 -1.95 -10.74
CA TYR A 56 14.54 -2.13 -10.16
C TYR A 56 15.18 -3.45 -10.59
N PHE A 57 14.47 -4.57 -10.44
CA PHE A 57 14.98 -5.90 -10.80
C PHE A 57 15.14 -6.11 -12.31
N GLY A 58 14.37 -5.37 -13.12
CA GLY A 58 14.47 -5.39 -14.59
C GLY A 58 15.69 -4.65 -15.17
N ARG A 59 16.50 -3.97 -14.35
CA ARG A 59 17.70 -3.27 -14.83
C ARG A 59 18.79 -4.24 -15.28
N ALA A 60 19.56 -3.86 -16.29
CA ALA A 60 20.66 -4.69 -16.81
C ALA A 60 21.78 -4.95 -15.79
N ASP A 61 21.97 -4.07 -14.81
CA ASP A 61 22.97 -4.22 -13.74
C ASP A 61 22.44 -4.97 -12.50
N VAL A 62 21.16 -5.35 -12.48
CA VAL A 62 20.56 -6.22 -11.45
C VAL A 62 20.20 -7.58 -12.06
N ALA A 63 19.49 -7.57 -13.20
CA ALA A 63 19.24 -8.71 -14.07
C ALA A 63 18.57 -9.92 -13.39
N LEU A 64 17.55 -9.67 -12.56
CA LEU A 64 16.73 -10.69 -11.89
C LEU A 64 15.28 -10.66 -12.45
N PRO A 65 15.06 -11.22 -13.65
CA PRO A 65 13.78 -11.11 -14.36
C PRO A 65 12.62 -11.85 -13.67
N GLY A 66 12.88 -12.90 -12.89
CA GLY A 66 11.87 -13.59 -12.11
C GLY A 66 11.27 -12.69 -11.02
N PHE A 67 12.12 -12.01 -10.25
CA PHE A 67 11.71 -10.99 -9.29
C PHE A 67 10.97 -9.85 -9.99
N ALA A 68 11.50 -9.36 -11.12
CA ALA A 68 10.85 -8.29 -11.88
C ALA A 68 9.41 -8.64 -12.26
N LYS A 69 9.18 -9.87 -12.76
CA LYS A 69 7.87 -10.38 -13.16
C LYS A 69 6.95 -10.65 -11.96
N TRP A 70 7.49 -11.19 -10.86
CA TRP A 70 6.71 -11.43 -9.63
C TRP A 70 6.19 -10.10 -9.07
N PHE A 71 7.05 -9.09 -8.96
CA PHE A 71 6.66 -7.76 -8.49
C PHE A 71 5.74 -7.01 -9.45
N GLU A 72 5.88 -7.22 -10.76
CA GLU A 72 4.91 -6.69 -11.73
C GLU A 72 3.53 -7.29 -11.46
N LYS A 73 3.44 -8.62 -11.30
CA LYS A 73 2.19 -9.31 -11.00
C LYS A 73 1.58 -8.82 -9.68
N ALA A 74 2.35 -8.75 -8.60
CA ALA A 74 1.90 -8.22 -7.31
C ALA A 74 1.39 -6.78 -7.43
N SER A 75 2.07 -5.93 -8.20
CA SER A 75 1.61 -4.56 -8.47
C SER A 75 0.23 -4.52 -9.16
N LEU A 76 0.00 -5.42 -10.11
CA LEU A 76 -1.28 -5.54 -10.80
C LEU A 76 -2.39 -6.02 -9.85
N GLU A 77 -2.11 -7.02 -9.02
CA GLU A 77 -3.04 -7.58 -8.03
C GLU A 77 -3.47 -6.51 -7.01
N GLU A 78 -2.54 -5.73 -6.44
CA GLU A 78 -2.91 -4.65 -5.51
C GLU A 78 -3.77 -3.55 -6.17
N ARG A 79 -3.53 -3.29 -7.46
CA ARG A 79 -4.39 -2.37 -8.20
C ARG A 79 -5.79 -2.95 -8.42
N GLN A 80 -5.92 -4.27 -8.54
CA GLN A 80 -7.22 -4.94 -8.60
C GLN A 80 -7.92 -4.90 -7.25
N HIS A 81 -7.22 -5.09 -6.12
CA HIS A 81 -7.78 -4.90 -4.78
C HIS A 81 -8.36 -3.50 -4.59
N ALA A 82 -7.60 -2.46 -4.96
CA ALA A 82 -8.05 -1.07 -4.96
C ALA A 82 -9.31 -0.87 -5.82
N THR A 83 -9.33 -1.46 -7.01
CA THR A 83 -10.46 -1.37 -7.94
C THR A 83 -11.71 -2.05 -7.36
N GLY A 84 -11.56 -3.24 -6.78
CA GLY A 84 -12.65 -3.97 -6.12
C GLY A 84 -13.29 -3.18 -4.98
N LEU A 85 -12.48 -2.48 -4.16
CA LEU A 85 -13.00 -1.61 -3.11
C LEU A 85 -13.75 -0.39 -3.66
N ILE A 86 -13.28 0.21 -4.76
CA ILE A 86 -13.98 1.31 -5.45
C ILE A 86 -15.34 0.83 -5.98
N GLU A 87 -15.36 -0.32 -6.65
CA GLU A 87 -16.60 -0.94 -7.13
C GLU A 87 -17.56 -1.25 -5.99
N TYR A 88 -17.03 -1.73 -4.86
CA TYR A 88 -17.80 -1.97 -3.65
C TYR A 88 -18.43 -0.69 -3.10
N ILE A 89 -17.67 0.41 -2.99
CA ILE A 89 -18.19 1.72 -2.58
C ILE A 89 -19.34 2.14 -3.50
N ASN A 90 -19.13 2.06 -4.82
CA ASN A 90 -20.16 2.41 -5.80
C ASN A 90 -21.42 1.56 -5.64
N LYS A 91 -21.27 0.25 -5.39
CA LYS A 91 -22.37 -0.69 -5.14
C LYS A 91 -23.16 -0.36 -3.87
N ARG A 92 -22.51 0.16 -2.82
CA ARG A 92 -23.15 0.54 -1.55
C ARG A 92 -23.71 1.97 -1.56
N GLY A 93 -23.54 2.70 -2.66
CA GLY A 93 -24.00 4.08 -2.82
C GLY A 93 -23.06 5.11 -2.20
N GLY A 94 -21.84 4.73 -1.83
CA GLY A 94 -20.83 5.64 -1.30
C GLY A 94 -20.15 6.49 -2.38
N THR A 95 -19.14 7.25 -1.96
CA THR A 95 -18.38 8.10 -2.87
C THR A 95 -16.88 8.03 -2.61
N VAL A 96 -16.09 8.17 -3.68
CA VAL A 96 -14.63 8.03 -3.64
C VAL A 96 -13.97 9.38 -3.87
N SER A 97 -13.12 9.78 -2.93
CA SER A 97 -12.25 10.96 -3.06
C SER A 97 -10.80 10.55 -2.81
N LEU A 98 -10.02 10.43 -3.88
CA LEU A 98 -8.62 10.01 -3.81
C LEU A 98 -7.70 11.22 -3.68
N SER A 99 -6.73 11.11 -2.77
CA SER A 99 -5.63 12.07 -2.66
C SER A 99 -4.51 11.73 -3.65
N ILE A 100 -3.66 12.72 -3.92
CA ILE A 100 -2.49 12.55 -4.77
C ILE A 100 -1.53 11.56 -4.10
N LEU A 101 -1.13 10.55 -4.86
CA LEU A 101 -0.07 9.63 -4.47
C LEU A 101 1.28 10.33 -4.65
N ASN A 102 1.97 10.57 -3.54
CA ASN A 102 3.34 11.07 -3.54
C ASN A 102 4.26 9.98 -2.98
N PHE A 103 5.26 9.61 -3.78
CA PHE A 103 6.20 8.54 -3.45
C PHE A 103 6.96 8.80 -2.13
N ASN A 104 7.32 10.06 -1.83
CA ASN A 104 7.97 10.41 -0.57
C ASN A 104 7.04 10.18 0.64
N ASN A 105 5.76 10.56 0.50
CA ASN A 105 4.76 10.39 1.57
C ASN A 105 4.42 8.91 1.81
N MET A 106 4.49 8.09 0.77
CA MET A 106 4.31 6.65 0.86
C MET A 106 5.43 6.01 1.68
N CYS A 107 6.68 6.33 1.33
CA CYS A 107 7.87 5.86 2.01
C CYS A 107 7.91 6.25 3.49
N THR A 108 7.46 7.45 3.85
CA THR A 108 7.36 7.88 5.25
C THR A 108 6.21 7.22 6.01
N THR A 109 5.02 7.11 5.38
CA THR A 109 3.86 6.43 5.99
C THR A 109 4.21 5.01 6.36
N VAL A 110 4.78 4.28 5.39
CA VAL A 110 5.16 2.89 5.58
C VAL A 110 6.27 2.82 6.62
N SER A 111 7.41 3.51 6.46
CA SER A 111 8.49 3.51 7.49
C SER A 111 8.00 3.80 8.93
N THR A 112 7.04 4.71 9.10
CA THR A 112 6.48 5.08 10.41
C THR A 112 5.65 3.95 11.03
N GLU A 113 4.79 3.31 10.24
CA GLU A 113 3.95 2.22 10.71
C GLU A 113 4.77 0.97 11.03
N LEU A 114 5.91 0.82 10.36
CA LEU A 114 6.80 -0.32 10.54
C LEU A 114 7.75 -0.20 11.71
N ALA A 115 8.13 1.02 12.09
CA ALA A 115 8.83 1.27 13.34
C ALA A 115 8.06 0.71 14.55
N LYS A 116 6.74 0.49 14.42
CA LYS A 116 5.90 -0.12 15.45
C LYS A 116 6.02 -1.66 15.49
N MET A 117 6.46 -2.31 14.41
CA MET A 117 6.42 -3.77 14.27
C MET A 117 7.66 -4.50 14.84
N LYS A 118 8.71 -3.81 15.29
CA LYS A 118 9.92 -4.33 16.01
C LYS A 118 10.68 -5.53 15.41
N GLU A 119 10.20 -6.14 14.32
CA GLU A 119 10.68 -7.43 13.85
C GLU A 119 11.71 -7.30 12.69
N PHE A 120 11.80 -6.12 12.06
CA PHE A 120 12.71 -5.87 10.94
C PHE A 120 13.33 -4.47 11.06
N GLU A 121 14.59 -4.38 11.48
CA GLU A 121 15.22 -3.09 11.83
C GLU A 121 15.61 -2.22 10.61
N ARG A 122 15.54 -2.69 9.36
CA ARG A 122 16.30 -2.04 8.26
C ARG A 122 15.70 -1.96 6.86
N SER A 123 14.59 -2.63 6.53
CA SER A 123 14.39 -2.95 5.11
C SER A 123 13.70 -1.83 4.28
N LEU A 124 12.64 -1.16 4.74
CA LEU A 124 11.77 -0.39 3.81
C LEU A 124 12.28 0.94 3.25
N THR A 125 13.48 1.39 3.61
CA THR A 125 13.92 2.74 3.25
C THR A 125 14.66 2.79 1.90
N CYS A 126 15.07 1.65 1.34
CA CYS A 126 16.06 1.67 0.25
C CYS A 126 15.47 1.78 -1.16
N ILE A 127 14.35 1.09 -1.48
CA ILE A 127 13.62 1.37 -2.74
C ILE A 127 13.14 2.82 -2.77
N CYS A 128 12.78 3.32 -1.59
CA CYS A 128 12.32 4.68 -1.37
C CYS A 128 13.38 5.73 -1.72
N ILE A 129 14.61 5.50 -1.26
CA ILE A 129 15.78 6.32 -1.64
C ILE A 129 16.12 6.12 -3.12
N PHE A 130 16.04 4.90 -3.64
CA PHE A 130 16.40 4.60 -5.03
C PHE A 130 15.55 5.33 -6.07
N MET A 131 14.24 5.43 -5.80
CA MET A 131 13.24 6.01 -6.68
C MET A 131 13.00 7.50 -6.42
N SER A 132 13.34 8.02 -5.23
CA SER A 132 13.29 9.46 -4.97
C SER A 132 14.55 10.13 -5.52
N THR A 133 14.40 11.26 -6.21
CA THR A 133 15.52 12.04 -6.77
C THR A 133 16.32 12.80 -5.69
N GLN A 134 16.03 12.59 -4.41
CA GLN A 134 16.66 13.26 -3.29
C GLN A 134 17.96 12.53 -2.94
N LYS A 135 19.10 13.10 -3.31
CA LYS A 135 20.37 12.75 -2.65
C LYS A 135 20.24 13.20 -1.20
N GLU A 136 20.13 12.28 -0.24
CA GLU A 136 20.31 12.68 1.16
C GLU A 136 21.75 13.19 1.35
N GLY A 137 21.89 14.24 2.14
CA GLY A 137 23.17 14.73 2.64
C GLY A 137 23.86 13.70 3.55
N PRO A 138 25.00 14.05 4.17
CA PRO A 138 25.79 13.10 4.95
C PRO A 138 24.94 12.39 6.02
N PRO A 139 25.19 11.09 6.29
CA PRO A 139 24.39 10.31 7.23
C PRO A 139 24.38 10.99 8.60
N SER A 140 23.20 11.12 9.22
CA SER A 140 23.15 11.40 10.65
C SER A 140 23.43 10.10 11.41
N ASP A 141 24.18 10.18 12.50
CA ASP A 141 24.83 9.06 13.21
C ASP A 141 23.90 7.97 13.76
N ASN A 142 22.58 8.03 13.55
CA ASN A 142 21.60 7.05 14.09
C ASN A 142 20.51 6.60 13.09
N LYS A 143 20.65 6.85 11.78
CA LYS A 143 19.72 6.32 10.75
C LYS A 143 20.42 5.19 9.99
N PRO A 144 19.79 4.01 9.76
CA PRO A 144 20.35 2.99 8.88
C PRO A 144 20.55 3.63 7.51
N SER A 145 21.79 3.88 7.12
CA SER A 145 22.09 4.39 5.78
C SER A 145 21.83 3.24 4.82
N CYS A 146 20.86 3.43 3.93
CA CYS A 146 20.79 2.57 2.76
C CYS A 146 22.13 2.70 2.04
N PRO A 147 22.84 1.58 1.82
CA PRO A 147 24.15 1.67 1.23
C PRO A 147 23.97 2.21 -0.21
N GLU A 148 25.02 2.81 -0.79
CA GLU A 148 24.94 3.52 -2.09
C GLU A 148 24.16 2.71 -3.14
N ARG A 149 23.61 3.38 -4.18
CA ARG A 149 22.75 2.79 -5.23
C ARG A 149 23.22 1.45 -5.82
N SER A 150 24.49 1.12 -5.66
CA SER A 150 25.21 -0.11 -6.02
C SER A 150 25.14 -1.27 -5.00
N THR A 151 24.52 -1.11 -3.83
CA THR A 151 24.65 -2.08 -2.71
C THR A 151 23.32 -2.58 -2.16
N TRP A 152 22.21 -1.91 -2.47
CA TRP A 152 20.88 -2.49 -2.33
C TRP A 152 20.66 -3.38 -3.55
N GLN A 153 20.95 -4.69 -3.47
CA GLN A 153 21.00 -5.57 -4.66
C GLN A 153 20.36 -6.95 -4.52
N ASN A 154 19.77 -7.31 -3.37
CA ASN A 154 19.23 -8.65 -3.22
C ASN A 154 17.70 -8.67 -3.05
N GLY A 155 17.10 -9.70 -3.63
CA GLY A 155 15.70 -10.09 -3.50
C GLY A 155 15.30 -10.41 -2.07
N LEU A 156 16.24 -10.77 -1.18
CA LEU A 156 15.94 -10.99 0.24
C LEU A 156 15.37 -9.73 0.89
N TRP A 157 16.02 -8.58 0.71
CA TRP A 157 15.55 -7.33 1.31
C TRP A 157 14.22 -6.89 0.69
N ALA A 158 14.06 -7.06 -0.62
CA ALA A 158 12.79 -6.78 -1.29
C ALA A 158 11.64 -7.66 -0.78
N MET A 159 11.88 -8.93 -0.50
CA MET A 159 10.88 -9.83 0.08
C MET A 159 10.59 -9.49 1.55
N GLN A 160 11.59 -9.07 2.32
CA GLN A 160 11.37 -8.53 3.67
C GLN A 160 10.48 -7.27 3.63
N ASP A 161 10.75 -6.37 2.69
CA ASP A 161 9.93 -5.17 2.48
C ASP A 161 8.48 -5.51 2.14
N THR A 162 8.31 -6.48 1.25
CA THR A 162 7.02 -7.03 0.85
C THR A 162 6.27 -7.58 2.06
N LEU A 163 6.90 -8.47 2.86
CA LEU A 163 6.25 -9.09 4.02
C LEU A 163 5.70 -8.03 4.99
N ILE A 164 6.50 -7.01 5.19
CA ILE A 164 6.18 -5.93 6.10
C ILE A 164 5.02 -5.08 5.58
N LEU A 165 5.03 -4.75 4.28
CA LEU A 165 3.94 -4.03 3.61
C LEU A 165 2.63 -4.84 3.66
N GLU A 166 2.69 -6.13 3.34
CA GLU A 166 1.54 -7.04 3.39
C GLU A 166 0.91 -7.12 4.79
N ARG A 167 1.75 -7.19 5.84
CA ARG A 167 1.27 -7.18 7.23
C ARG A 167 0.64 -5.85 7.61
N PHE A 168 1.16 -4.74 7.10
CA PHE A 168 0.56 -3.42 7.31
C PHE A 168 -0.83 -3.32 6.65
N VAL A 169 -0.92 -3.67 5.36
CA VAL A 169 -2.19 -3.67 4.60
C VAL A 169 -3.22 -4.58 5.28
N ASN A 170 -2.80 -5.79 5.69
CA ASN A 170 -3.66 -6.73 6.41
C ASN A 170 -4.14 -6.17 7.76
N ASN A 171 -3.27 -5.50 8.51
CA ASN A 171 -3.68 -4.88 9.78
C ASN A 171 -4.72 -3.76 9.57
N GLU A 172 -4.61 -2.98 8.49
CA GLU A 172 -5.61 -1.98 8.14
C GLU A 172 -6.93 -2.59 7.67
N LEU A 173 -6.90 -3.73 6.97
CA LEU A 173 -8.08 -4.53 6.65
C LEU A 173 -8.76 -5.08 7.92
N LEU A 174 -7.98 -5.58 8.89
CA LEU A 174 -8.52 -6.01 10.19
C LEU A 174 -9.16 -4.86 10.98
N ASN A 175 -8.57 -3.66 10.92
CA ASN A 175 -9.15 -2.45 11.51
C ASN A 175 -10.47 -2.06 10.83
N LEU A 176 -10.54 -2.16 9.50
CA LEU A 176 -11.75 -1.93 8.73
C LEU A 176 -12.82 -2.99 9.04
N HIS A 177 -12.44 -4.26 9.17
CA HIS A 177 -13.35 -5.35 9.56
C HIS A 177 -13.93 -5.14 10.97
N LYS A 178 -13.09 -4.73 11.93
CA LYS A 178 -13.55 -4.36 13.27
C LYS A 178 -14.56 -3.23 13.24
N LEU A 179 -14.33 -2.20 12.41
CA LEU A 179 -15.27 -1.11 12.22
C LEU A 179 -16.60 -1.60 11.63
N ALA A 180 -16.55 -2.49 10.62
CA ALA A 180 -17.74 -3.12 10.05
C ALA A 180 -18.57 -3.84 11.13
N GLY A 181 -17.91 -4.58 12.03
CA GLY A 181 -18.55 -5.22 13.18
C GLY A 181 -19.21 -4.22 14.15
N VAL A 182 -18.51 -3.13 14.50
CA VAL A 182 -19.06 -2.05 15.35
C VAL A 182 -20.30 -1.41 14.72
N LYS A 183 -20.25 -1.17 13.41
CA LYS A 183 -21.33 -0.57 12.62
C LYS A 183 -22.43 -1.56 12.26
N LYS A 184 -22.26 -2.84 12.62
CA LYS A 184 -23.19 -3.94 12.29
C LYS A 184 -23.44 -4.02 10.78
N ASP A 185 -22.39 -3.92 9.97
CA ASP A 185 -22.42 -4.11 8.51
C ASP A 185 -21.93 -5.53 8.16
N PRO A 186 -22.82 -6.55 8.18
CA PRO A 186 -22.42 -7.93 7.94
C PRO A 186 -22.01 -8.18 6.49
N HIS A 187 -22.52 -7.39 5.54
CA HIS A 187 -22.14 -7.54 4.13
C HIS A 187 -20.69 -7.08 3.92
N LEU A 188 -20.29 -5.97 4.55
CA LEU A 188 -18.88 -5.57 4.53
C LEU A 188 -17.99 -6.60 5.22
N SER A 189 -18.37 -7.09 6.40
CA SER A 189 -17.59 -8.13 7.09
C SER A 189 -17.37 -9.36 6.20
N HIS A 190 -18.43 -9.86 5.55
CA HIS A 190 -18.33 -11.00 4.64
C HIS A 190 -17.37 -10.75 3.46
N ILE A 191 -17.47 -9.59 2.81
CA ILE A 191 -16.60 -9.24 1.68
C ILE A 191 -15.14 -9.15 2.12
N LEU A 192 -14.87 -8.53 3.27
CA LEU A 192 -13.50 -8.44 3.78
C LEU A 192 -12.93 -9.82 4.15
N GLU A 193 -13.72 -10.69 4.77
CA GLU A 193 -13.31 -12.05 5.13
C GLU A 193 -12.97 -12.87 3.89
N HIS A 194 -13.89 -12.90 2.91
CA HIS A 194 -13.79 -13.79 1.76
C HIS A 194 -12.82 -13.27 0.68
N ASP A 195 -12.89 -11.98 0.33
CA ASP A 195 -12.19 -11.45 -0.84
C ASP A 195 -10.81 -10.86 -0.51
N TYR A 196 -10.51 -10.57 0.76
CA TYR A 196 -9.29 -9.83 1.13
C TYR A 196 -8.47 -10.53 2.23
N LEU A 197 -9.07 -10.85 3.38
CA LEU A 197 -8.32 -11.36 4.54
C LEU A 197 -7.72 -12.75 4.29
N ASP A 198 -8.45 -13.65 3.62
CA ASP A 198 -7.93 -14.97 3.23
C ASP A 198 -6.74 -14.84 2.27
N GLU A 199 -6.83 -13.94 1.27
CA GLU A 199 -5.76 -13.67 0.33
C GLU A 199 -4.52 -13.08 1.02
N GLN A 200 -4.71 -12.10 1.93
CA GLN A 200 -3.61 -11.51 2.70
C GLN A 200 -2.86 -12.56 3.52
N VAL A 201 -3.56 -13.46 4.22
CA VAL A 201 -2.90 -14.50 5.03
C VAL A 201 -2.08 -15.45 4.16
N ASN A 202 -2.59 -15.81 2.98
CA ASN A 202 -1.88 -16.63 2.01
C ASN A 202 -0.65 -15.92 1.44
N SER A 203 -0.77 -14.64 1.07
CA SER A 203 0.33 -13.80 0.57
C SER A 203 1.44 -13.67 1.63
N ILE A 204 1.08 -13.30 2.87
CA ILE A 204 2.02 -13.19 3.99
C ILE A 204 2.79 -14.50 4.22
N SER A 205 2.09 -15.64 4.18
CA SER A 205 2.72 -16.96 4.34
C SER A 205 3.68 -17.27 3.19
N GLN A 206 3.28 -16.99 1.95
CA GLN A 206 4.10 -17.21 0.77
C GLN A 206 5.39 -16.37 0.82
N VAL A 207 5.28 -15.07 1.11
CA VAL A 207 6.44 -14.18 1.19
C VAL A 207 7.37 -14.58 2.34
N ALA A 208 6.84 -14.98 3.49
CA ALA A 208 7.66 -15.50 4.59
C ALA A 208 8.45 -16.77 4.19
N ASN A 209 7.85 -17.66 3.39
CA ASN A 209 8.53 -18.83 2.84
C ASN A 209 9.64 -18.45 1.85
N TYR A 210 9.44 -17.41 1.03
CA TYR A 210 10.46 -16.88 0.13
C TYR A 210 11.64 -16.28 0.90
N ILE A 211 11.37 -15.46 1.92
CA ILE A 211 12.42 -14.93 2.81
C ILE A 211 13.25 -16.08 3.38
N ARG A 212 12.60 -17.11 3.94
CA ARG A 212 13.31 -18.25 4.52
C ARG A 212 14.16 -19.02 3.50
N GLN A 213 13.71 -19.13 2.25
CA GLN A 213 14.50 -19.75 1.19
C GLN A 213 15.71 -18.89 0.83
N LEU A 214 15.52 -17.58 0.67
CA LEU A 214 16.59 -16.63 0.37
C LEU A 214 17.64 -16.56 1.49
N GLU A 215 17.22 -16.61 2.76
CA GLU A 215 18.14 -16.74 3.91
C GLU A 215 18.99 -18.02 3.85
N ARG A 216 18.44 -19.13 3.36
CA ARG A 216 19.12 -20.42 3.31
C ARG A 216 20.14 -20.51 2.19
N VAL A 217 19.89 -19.85 1.06
CA VAL A 217 20.82 -19.88 -0.08
C VAL A 217 22.03 -18.98 0.14
N GLY A 218 21.91 -17.96 1.01
CA GLY A 218 23.03 -17.10 1.42
C GLY A 218 23.42 -16.05 0.37
N ASP A 219 24.56 -15.41 0.60
CA ASP A 219 24.97 -14.17 -0.09
C ASP A 219 25.94 -14.40 -1.28
N ASP A 220 26.05 -15.64 -1.79
CA ASP A 220 26.99 -15.99 -2.87
C ASP A 220 26.50 -15.62 -4.29
N GLY A 221 25.26 -15.13 -4.40
CA GLY A 221 24.60 -14.74 -5.65
C GLY A 221 24.08 -15.91 -6.49
N LEU A 222 24.71 -17.09 -6.46
CA LEU A 222 24.23 -18.27 -7.19
C LEU A 222 22.86 -18.71 -6.66
N GLY A 223 22.71 -18.69 -5.33
CA GLY A 223 21.46 -19.00 -4.66
C GLY A 223 20.28 -18.14 -5.12
N GLU A 224 20.48 -16.84 -5.11
CA GLU A 224 19.49 -15.85 -5.56
C GLU A 224 19.18 -15.98 -7.04
N TYR A 225 20.19 -16.18 -7.88
CA TYR A 225 19.99 -16.43 -9.31
C TYR A 225 19.11 -17.65 -9.55
N LEU A 226 19.36 -18.77 -8.86
CA LEU A 226 18.55 -19.98 -8.97
C LEU A 226 17.13 -19.78 -8.43
N PHE A 227 16.97 -19.00 -7.36
CA PHE A 227 15.67 -18.64 -6.82
C PHE A 227 14.86 -17.82 -7.83
N ASP A 228 15.47 -16.77 -8.41
CA ASP A 228 14.86 -15.92 -9.44
C ASP A 228 14.31 -16.74 -10.61
N ARG A 229 15.07 -17.73 -11.09
CA ARG A 229 14.65 -18.62 -12.18
C ARG A 229 13.39 -19.43 -11.89
N ASN A 230 13.06 -19.66 -10.62
CA ASN A 230 11.90 -20.45 -10.18
C ASN A 230 10.77 -19.60 -9.60
N LEU A 231 10.96 -18.28 -9.47
CA LEU A 231 10.00 -17.39 -8.81
C LEU A 231 8.76 -17.07 -9.68
N ALA A 232 8.86 -17.18 -11.01
CA ALA A 232 7.86 -16.64 -11.94
C ALA A 232 7.34 -17.62 -13.01
#